data_AF-A0A975U4G1-F1
#
_entry.id   AF-A0A975U4G1-F1
#
_cell.length_a   1.000
_cell.length_b   1.000
_cell.length_c   1.000
_cell.angle_alpha   90.00
_cell.angle_beta   90.00
_cell.angle_gamma   90.00
#
_symmetry.space_group_name_H-M   'P 1'
#
loop_
_entity.id
_entity.type
_entity.pdbx_description
1 polymer ?
#
loop_
_entity_poly.entity_id
_entity_poly.type
_entity_poly.pdbx_seq_one_letter_code
_entity_poly.pdbx_strand_id
1 'polypeptide(L)'
;MINRLAARIDAHLRSRQGWRAGATAFGLGALGAAAFAPLHLLPALLLSFPGLLILAGSRRTLAGAFWTAWAWGWGHFIAGLWWISNALVMESERAIVAMLVPIAVPAIAALLALFAALPTVVALRLFPDGWSRVLGFAGLWTLGEMARGVVLTGFPWNLVGSAWAFGALPVQGAAWIGAWGLSLATVLIACLPLVWSRRAAALGGAILLGGLAVGLARLWPEEPPVQPVAIRIVQGNIAQGHKWRDDLKLAHFRHYLGLTAGVPLPREQEGEGQVVVVWPETASPYLLATDERAREAAARALPPGAVLIAGTPRLERLPDGAAPPVRIWNSLVALDGEARVIGLYDKHHLVPFGEYVPLRRLLPLETIVPGNLDFSAGPGPRTLTLEGAAVPPFSPLICYEVIFPGRVTAPGERPSWLLNLTNDAWFGLSSGPYQHLAAARLRAVEEGLPLVRAANTGISAVFDARGRTVGALGLGQTGVLAAPLPGARAPTPFARGGGWIPFGLALGAVVASVVLRIRLQVLGGSI
;
A
#
# COMPACT_ATOMS: atom_id res chain seq x y z
N MET A 1 -18.38 7.32 -36.32
CA MET A 1 -17.70 6.00 -36.18
C MET A 1 -17.71 5.49 -34.73
N ILE A 2 -17.30 6.31 -33.75
CA ILE A 2 -17.22 5.96 -32.32
C ILE A 2 -18.54 5.43 -31.73
N ASN A 3 -19.68 6.07 -32.01
CA ASN A 3 -21.00 5.61 -31.51
C ASN A 3 -21.40 4.21 -32.02
N ARG A 4 -20.99 3.82 -33.24
CA ARG A 4 -21.26 2.49 -33.79
C ARG A 4 -20.40 1.41 -33.11
N LEU A 5 -19.15 1.73 -32.78
CA LEU A 5 -18.26 0.83 -32.07
C LEU A 5 -18.72 0.61 -30.63
N ALA A 6 -19.06 1.68 -29.91
CA ALA A 6 -19.58 1.60 -28.53
C ALA A 6 -20.88 0.78 -28.46
N ALA A 7 -21.82 1.00 -29.39
CA ALA A 7 -23.05 0.22 -29.47
C ALA A 7 -22.80 -1.27 -29.78
N ARG A 8 -21.81 -1.58 -30.65
CA ARG A 8 -21.41 -2.97 -30.92
C ARG A 8 -20.81 -3.65 -29.70
N ILE A 9 -19.95 -2.95 -28.95
CA ILE A 9 -19.36 -3.48 -27.72
C ILE A 9 -20.45 -3.72 -26.67
N ASP A 10 -21.35 -2.76 -26.46
CA ASP A 10 -22.46 -2.90 -25.51
C ASP A 10 -23.36 -4.10 -25.88
N ALA A 11 -23.82 -4.18 -27.13
CA ALA A 11 -24.62 -5.30 -27.61
C ALA A 11 -23.90 -6.65 -27.44
N HIS A 12 -22.60 -6.69 -27.76
CA HIS A 12 -21.77 -7.89 -27.62
C HIS A 12 -21.63 -8.35 -26.17
N LEU A 13 -21.42 -7.41 -25.23
CA LEU A 13 -21.30 -7.73 -23.81
C LEU A 13 -22.65 -8.23 -23.27
N ARG A 14 -23.76 -7.55 -23.61
CA ARG A 14 -25.11 -7.96 -23.19
C ARG A 14 -25.49 -9.34 -23.72
N SER A 15 -25.04 -9.71 -24.92
CA SER A 15 -25.35 -11.01 -25.52
C SER A 15 -24.60 -12.19 -24.87
N ARG A 16 -23.56 -11.94 -24.08
CA ARG A 16 -22.84 -13.02 -23.37
C ARG A 16 -23.76 -13.59 -22.29
N GLN A 17 -23.91 -14.92 -22.25
CA GLN A 17 -24.74 -15.62 -21.26
C GLN A 17 -23.98 -16.75 -20.59
N GLY A 18 -24.48 -17.21 -19.44
CA GLY A 18 -23.88 -18.30 -18.66
C GLY A 18 -22.40 -18.06 -18.35
N TRP A 19 -21.59 -19.12 -18.47
CA TRP A 19 -20.15 -19.09 -18.20
C TRP A 19 -19.38 -18.06 -19.05
N ARG A 20 -19.84 -17.77 -20.28
CA ARG A 20 -19.17 -16.80 -21.17
C ARG A 20 -19.22 -15.39 -20.59
N ALA A 21 -20.30 -15.03 -19.89
CA ALA A 21 -20.40 -13.73 -19.22
C ALA A 21 -19.45 -13.66 -18.03
N GLY A 22 -19.37 -14.73 -17.23
CA GLY A 22 -18.41 -14.84 -16.12
C GLY A 22 -16.95 -14.75 -16.59
N ALA A 23 -16.59 -15.49 -17.64
CA ALA A 23 -15.24 -15.46 -18.21
C ALA A 23 -14.88 -14.08 -18.80
N THR A 24 -15.84 -13.42 -19.48
CA THR A 24 -15.63 -12.06 -19.98
C THR A 24 -15.47 -11.06 -18.84
N ALA A 25 -16.29 -11.17 -17.79
CA ALA A 25 -16.20 -10.34 -16.60
C ALA A 25 -14.84 -10.52 -15.90
N PHE A 26 -14.40 -11.77 -15.71
CA PHE A 26 -13.09 -12.10 -15.19
C PHE A 26 -11.96 -11.46 -16.01
N GLY A 27 -11.98 -11.61 -17.33
CA GLY A 27 -10.98 -11.02 -18.21
C GLY A 27 -10.94 -9.49 -18.15
N LEU A 28 -12.10 -8.84 -18.05
CA LEU A 28 -12.19 -7.39 -17.85
C LEU A 28 -11.65 -6.95 -16.49
N GLY A 29 -11.89 -7.73 -15.43
CA GLY A 29 -11.32 -7.50 -14.11
C GLY A 29 -9.79 -7.57 -14.14
N ALA A 30 -9.25 -8.62 -14.75
CA ALA A 30 -7.82 -8.81 -14.95
C ALA A 30 -7.20 -7.67 -15.78
N LEU A 31 -7.87 -7.24 -16.84
CA LEU A 31 -7.48 -6.04 -17.60
C LEU A 31 -7.46 -4.79 -16.73
N GLY A 32 -8.41 -4.63 -15.81
CA GLY A 32 -8.43 -3.52 -14.86
C GLY A 32 -7.24 -3.52 -13.90
N ALA A 33 -6.71 -4.69 -13.54
CA ALA A 33 -5.52 -4.80 -12.68
C ALA A 33 -4.24 -4.27 -13.36
N ALA A 34 -4.20 -4.22 -14.70
CA ALA A 34 -3.08 -3.63 -15.45
C ALA A 34 -2.94 -2.11 -15.25
N ALA A 35 -3.92 -1.44 -14.64
CA ALA A 35 -3.83 -0.03 -14.27
C ALA A 35 -2.86 0.21 -13.11
N PHE A 36 -2.54 -0.81 -12.31
CA PHE A 36 -1.62 -0.67 -11.17
C PHE A 36 -0.15 -0.80 -11.59
N ALA A 37 0.74 -0.43 -10.67
CA ALA A 37 2.16 -0.61 -10.85
C ALA A 37 2.49 -2.11 -11.09
N PRO A 38 3.46 -2.42 -11.95
CA PRO A 38 4.35 -1.49 -12.67
C PRO A 38 3.79 -1.00 -14.03
N LEU A 39 2.63 -1.49 -14.48
CA LEU A 39 2.15 -1.29 -15.85
C LEU A 39 1.50 0.08 -16.08
N HIS A 40 0.75 0.60 -15.10
CA HIS A 40 0.09 1.90 -15.17
C HIS A 40 -0.79 2.11 -16.41
N LEU A 41 -1.43 1.04 -16.93
CA LEU A 41 -2.32 1.10 -18.09
C LEU A 41 -3.69 1.67 -17.72
N LEU A 42 -3.74 2.93 -17.30
CA LEU A 42 -4.96 3.63 -16.87
C LEU A 42 -6.12 3.55 -17.87
N PRO A 43 -5.92 3.64 -19.21
CA PRO A 43 -7.02 3.51 -20.17
C PRO A 43 -7.76 2.18 -20.10
N ALA A 44 -7.15 1.12 -19.56
CA ALA A 44 -7.81 -0.18 -19.34
C ALA A 44 -9.07 -0.05 -18.47
N LEU A 45 -9.09 0.91 -17.53
CA LEU A 45 -10.23 1.16 -16.65
C LEU A 45 -11.47 1.65 -17.42
N LEU A 46 -11.28 2.36 -18.54
CA LEU A 46 -12.37 2.84 -19.41
C LEU A 46 -13.15 1.70 -20.09
N LEU A 47 -12.58 0.50 -20.14
CA LEU A 47 -13.24 -0.71 -20.64
C LEU A 47 -13.68 -1.62 -19.50
N SER A 48 -12.83 -1.74 -18.47
CA SER A 48 -13.03 -2.66 -17.35
C SER A 48 -14.29 -2.33 -16.52
N PHE A 49 -14.43 -1.10 -16.05
CA PHE A 49 -15.56 -0.68 -15.19
C PHE A 49 -16.89 -0.56 -15.94
N PRO A 50 -16.94 0.07 -17.14
CA PRO A 50 -18.16 0.05 -17.94
C PRO A 50 -18.60 -1.37 -18.31
N GLY A 51 -17.64 -2.22 -18.69
CA GLY A 51 -17.93 -3.61 -19.03
C GLY A 51 -18.49 -4.41 -17.86
N LEU A 52 -17.99 -4.19 -16.64
CA LEU A 52 -18.58 -4.73 -15.40
C LEU A 52 -20.06 -4.36 -15.27
N LEU A 53 -20.39 -3.06 -15.36
CA LEU A 53 -21.76 -2.59 -15.18
C LEU A 53 -22.71 -3.09 -16.29
N ILE A 54 -22.25 -3.18 -17.53
CA ILE A 54 -23.04 -3.70 -18.66
C ILE A 54 -23.28 -5.21 -18.51
N LEU A 55 -22.24 -5.99 -18.18
CA LEU A 55 -22.35 -7.44 -18.02
C LEU A 55 -23.24 -7.81 -16.83
N ALA A 56 -23.00 -7.21 -15.65
CA ALA A 56 -23.80 -7.47 -14.46
C ALA A 56 -25.23 -6.92 -14.59
N GLY A 57 -25.41 -5.74 -15.19
CA GLY A 57 -26.73 -5.12 -15.39
C GLY A 57 -27.61 -5.80 -16.45
N SER A 58 -27.03 -6.59 -17.35
CA SER A 58 -27.78 -7.37 -18.35
C SER A 58 -28.28 -8.74 -17.84
N ARG A 59 -28.03 -9.06 -16.57
CA ARG A 59 -28.49 -10.32 -15.96
C ARG A 59 -29.94 -10.19 -15.52
N ARG A 60 -30.73 -11.25 -15.75
CA ARG A 60 -32.15 -11.30 -15.37
C ARG A 60 -32.38 -11.40 -13.87
N THR A 61 -31.42 -11.93 -13.12
CA THR A 61 -31.52 -12.17 -11.68
C THR A 61 -30.43 -11.42 -10.92
N LEU A 62 -30.74 -11.00 -9.70
CA LEU A 62 -29.75 -10.37 -8.80
C LEU A 62 -28.58 -11.30 -8.51
N ALA A 63 -28.83 -12.60 -8.35
CA ALA A 63 -27.78 -13.61 -8.19
C ALA A 63 -26.85 -13.65 -9.42
N GLY A 64 -27.42 -13.59 -10.63
CA GLY A 64 -26.63 -13.52 -11.86
C GLY A 64 -25.75 -12.27 -11.93
N ALA A 65 -26.31 -11.11 -11.56
CA ALA A 65 -25.57 -9.85 -11.51
C ALA A 65 -24.42 -9.91 -10.48
N PHE A 66 -24.71 -10.45 -9.29
CA PHE A 66 -23.73 -10.66 -8.22
C PHE A 66 -22.59 -11.55 -8.67
N TRP A 67 -22.86 -12.75 -9.19
CA TRP A 67 -21.80 -13.68 -9.60
C TRP A 67 -21.00 -13.16 -10.80
N THR A 68 -21.61 -12.36 -11.68
CA THR A 68 -20.89 -11.69 -12.77
C THR A 68 -19.95 -10.62 -12.24
N ALA A 69 -20.41 -9.78 -11.30
CA ALA A 69 -19.59 -8.76 -10.67
C ALA A 69 -18.49 -9.36 -9.78
N TRP A 70 -18.79 -10.47 -9.12
CA TRP A 70 -17.84 -11.27 -8.36
C TRP A 70 -16.77 -11.87 -9.27
N ALA A 71 -17.14 -12.43 -10.43
CA ALA A 71 -16.17 -12.97 -11.39
C ALA A 71 -15.21 -11.88 -11.90
N TRP A 72 -15.70 -10.66 -12.14
CA TRP A 72 -14.86 -9.51 -12.44
C TRP A 72 -13.91 -9.19 -11.28
N GLY A 73 -14.41 -9.11 -10.05
CA GLY A 73 -13.58 -8.85 -8.87
C GLY A 73 -12.50 -9.93 -8.68
N TRP A 74 -12.88 -11.17 -8.94
CA TRP A 74 -11.98 -12.32 -8.83
C TRP A 74 -10.84 -12.24 -9.83
N GLY A 75 -11.12 -11.92 -11.10
CA GLY A 75 -10.09 -11.69 -12.11
C GLY A 75 -9.21 -10.49 -11.79
N HIS A 76 -9.79 -9.41 -11.26
CA HIS A 76 -9.06 -8.21 -10.84
C HIS A 76 -8.06 -8.51 -9.72
N PHE A 77 -8.49 -9.21 -8.67
CA PHE A 77 -7.62 -9.52 -7.54
C PHE A 77 -6.64 -10.65 -7.85
N ILE A 78 -6.98 -11.65 -8.66
CA ILE A 78 -6.01 -12.67 -9.11
C ILE A 78 -4.89 -12.00 -9.91
N ALA A 79 -5.23 -11.21 -10.93
CA ALA A 79 -4.23 -10.56 -11.77
C ALA A 79 -3.45 -9.47 -11.03
N GLY A 80 -4.08 -8.79 -10.06
CA GLY A 80 -3.44 -7.74 -9.27
C GLY A 80 -2.54 -8.25 -8.15
N LEU A 81 -2.82 -9.44 -7.62
CA LEU A 81 -2.21 -10.00 -6.40
C LEU A 81 -1.54 -11.36 -6.63
N TRP A 82 -1.32 -11.77 -7.88
CA TRP A 82 -0.67 -13.05 -8.19
C TRP A 82 0.68 -13.19 -7.49
N TRP A 83 1.38 -12.08 -7.22
CA TRP A 83 2.67 -12.04 -6.53
C TRP A 83 2.61 -12.62 -5.11
N ILE A 84 1.44 -12.73 -4.49
CA ILE A 84 1.27 -13.42 -3.19
C ILE A 84 1.75 -14.88 -3.28
N SER A 85 1.69 -15.49 -4.46
CA SER A 85 2.25 -16.82 -4.70
C SER A 85 3.74 -16.92 -4.37
N ASN A 86 4.52 -15.84 -4.57
CA ASN A 86 5.95 -15.85 -4.25
C ASN A 86 6.19 -16.09 -2.76
N ALA A 87 5.37 -15.51 -1.88
CA ALA A 87 5.48 -15.69 -0.44
C ALA A 87 5.26 -17.15 -0.02
N LEU A 88 4.42 -17.90 -0.75
CA LEU A 88 4.11 -19.31 -0.48
C LEU A 88 5.17 -20.27 -1.00
N VAL A 89 5.93 -19.88 -2.03
CA VAL A 89 6.92 -20.75 -2.70
C VAL A 89 8.34 -20.53 -2.18
N MET A 90 8.64 -19.35 -1.60
CA MET A 90 10.00 -19.01 -1.15
C MET A 90 10.48 -19.78 0.08
N GLU A 91 9.59 -20.43 0.84
CA GLU A 91 9.99 -21.45 1.82
C GLU A 91 10.22 -22.78 1.10
N SER A 92 11.38 -22.89 0.44
CA SER A 92 11.78 -23.98 -0.45
C SER A 92 11.82 -25.37 0.18
N GLU A 93 11.66 -25.51 1.50
CA GLU A 93 11.65 -26.82 2.18
C GLU A 93 10.24 -27.42 2.30
N ARG A 94 9.18 -26.68 1.93
CA ARG A 94 7.80 -27.14 2.07
C ARG A 94 7.12 -27.22 0.70
N ALA A 95 7.50 -28.22 -0.10
CA ALA A 95 6.83 -28.53 -1.38
C ALA A 95 5.29 -28.62 -1.26
N ILE A 96 4.80 -29.02 -0.07
CA ILE A 96 3.37 -29.08 0.30
C ILE A 96 2.70 -27.68 0.30
N VAL A 97 3.40 -26.63 0.72
CA VAL A 97 2.85 -25.26 0.74
C VAL A 97 2.82 -24.67 -0.67
N ALA A 98 3.78 -25.01 -1.53
CA ALA A 98 3.76 -24.63 -2.94
C ALA A 98 2.54 -25.24 -3.69
N MET A 99 2.09 -26.44 -3.31
CA MET A 99 0.86 -27.05 -3.85
C MET A 99 -0.41 -26.28 -3.49
N LEU A 100 -0.38 -25.39 -2.49
CA LEU A 100 -1.50 -24.54 -2.13
C LEU A 100 -1.62 -23.30 -3.00
N VAL A 101 -0.62 -22.94 -3.80
CA VAL A 101 -0.65 -21.73 -4.65
C VAL A 101 -1.87 -21.66 -5.57
N PRO A 102 -2.26 -22.73 -6.30
CA PRO A 102 -3.45 -22.71 -7.15
C PRO A 102 -4.76 -22.51 -6.38
N ILE A 103 -4.74 -22.62 -5.05
CA ILE A 103 -5.92 -22.50 -4.17
C ILE A 103 -5.88 -21.18 -3.40
N ALA A 104 -4.75 -20.84 -2.77
CA ALA A 104 -4.64 -19.73 -1.84
C ALA A 104 -4.86 -18.35 -2.50
N VAL A 105 -4.21 -18.08 -3.63
CA VAL A 105 -4.38 -16.80 -4.34
C VAL A 105 -5.82 -16.66 -4.85
N PRO A 106 -6.40 -17.67 -5.54
CA PRO A 106 -7.80 -17.60 -5.93
C PRO A 106 -8.77 -17.51 -4.74
N ALA A 107 -8.49 -18.15 -3.60
CA ALA A 107 -9.35 -18.08 -2.41
C ALA A 107 -9.34 -16.69 -1.76
N ILE A 108 -8.16 -16.06 -1.61
CA ILE A 108 -8.07 -14.69 -1.10
C ILE A 108 -8.77 -13.73 -2.07
N ALA A 109 -8.49 -13.87 -3.38
CA ALA A 109 -9.14 -13.06 -4.41
C ALA A 109 -10.67 -13.23 -4.42
N ALA A 110 -11.17 -14.44 -4.12
CA ALA A 110 -12.60 -14.74 -4.03
C ALA A 110 -13.28 -13.97 -2.88
N LEU A 111 -12.61 -13.86 -1.73
CA LEU A 111 -13.08 -13.04 -0.62
C LEU A 111 -13.03 -11.54 -0.98
N LEU A 112 -11.93 -11.08 -1.58
CA LEU A 112 -11.77 -9.68 -1.97
C LEU A 112 -12.77 -9.26 -3.05
N ALA A 113 -13.16 -10.17 -3.94
CA ALA A 113 -14.15 -9.94 -5.00
C ALA A 113 -15.52 -9.51 -4.45
N LEU A 114 -15.84 -9.81 -3.19
CA LEU A 114 -17.04 -9.31 -2.51
C LEU A 114 -17.06 -7.78 -2.42
N PHE A 115 -15.90 -7.14 -2.22
CA PHE A 115 -15.78 -5.68 -2.17
C PHE A 115 -15.95 -5.02 -3.54
N ALA A 116 -15.89 -5.78 -4.64
CA ALA A 116 -16.27 -5.30 -5.97
C ALA A 116 -17.74 -5.64 -6.28
N ALA A 117 -18.19 -6.85 -5.93
CA ALA A 117 -19.52 -7.36 -6.25
C ALA A 117 -20.64 -6.62 -5.51
N LEU A 118 -20.46 -6.38 -4.21
CA LEU A 118 -21.50 -5.75 -3.38
C LEU A 118 -21.80 -4.29 -3.82
N PRO A 119 -20.80 -3.39 -3.97
CA PRO A 119 -21.06 -2.04 -4.51
C PRO A 119 -21.72 -2.07 -5.89
N THR A 120 -21.31 -3.00 -6.75
CA THR A 120 -21.86 -3.15 -8.10
C THR A 120 -23.35 -3.50 -8.05
N VAL A 121 -23.73 -4.54 -7.32
CA VAL A 121 -25.13 -5.00 -7.25
C VAL A 121 -26.01 -3.98 -6.54
N VAL A 122 -25.52 -3.35 -5.47
CA VAL A 122 -26.25 -2.28 -4.78
C VAL A 122 -26.49 -1.11 -5.74
N ALA A 123 -25.49 -0.69 -6.52
CA ALA A 123 -25.65 0.37 -7.50
C ALA A 123 -26.66 0.00 -8.60
N LEU A 124 -26.59 -1.23 -9.13
CA LEU A 124 -27.53 -1.72 -10.15
C LEU A 124 -28.97 -1.80 -9.65
N ARG A 125 -29.16 -2.18 -8.37
CA ARG A 125 -30.50 -2.31 -7.77
C ARG A 125 -31.09 -0.95 -7.39
N LEU A 126 -30.28 -0.02 -6.89
CA LEU A 126 -30.76 1.22 -6.31
C LEU A 126 -30.77 2.38 -7.31
N PHE A 127 -29.98 2.36 -8.38
CA PHE A 127 -29.83 3.51 -9.27
C PHE A 127 -30.14 3.17 -10.74
N PRO A 128 -31.06 3.93 -11.38
CA PRO A 128 -31.37 3.75 -12.80
C PRO A 128 -30.16 4.09 -13.68
N ASP A 129 -30.17 3.57 -14.91
CA ASP A 129 -29.15 3.85 -15.91
C ASP A 129 -28.91 5.37 -16.09
N GLY A 130 -27.66 5.73 -16.37
CA GLY A 130 -27.25 7.12 -16.56
C GLY A 130 -26.46 7.69 -15.38
N TRP A 131 -26.57 9.00 -15.17
CA TRP A 131 -25.76 9.73 -14.19
C TRP A 131 -25.98 9.27 -12.74
N SER A 132 -27.21 8.87 -12.39
CA SER A 132 -27.53 8.33 -11.06
C SER A 132 -26.71 7.07 -10.78
N ARG A 133 -26.65 6.11 -11.72
CA ARG A 133 -25.84 4.89 -11.54
C ARG A 133 -24.34 5.17 -11.52
N VAL A 134 -23.84 6.04 -12.40
CA VAL A 134 -22.40 6.36 -12.47
C VAL A 134 -21.90 6.98 -11.17
N LEU A 135 -22.58 7.99 -10.64
CA LEU A 135 -22.23 8.64 -9.38
C LEU A 135 -22.40 7.68 -8.19
N GLY A 136 -23.49 6.92 -8.18
CA GLY A 136 -23.83 6.03 -7.07
C GLY A 136 -22.85 4.88 -6.98
N PHE A 137 -22.46 4.32 -8.13
CA PHE A 137 -21.43 3.29 -8.21
C PHE A 137 -20.06 3.80 -7.75
N ALA A 138 -19.62 4.98 -8.20
CA ALA A 138 -18.33 5.54 -7.77
C ALA A 138 -18.26 5.78 -6.25
N GLY A 139 -19.35 6.30 -5.67
CA GLY A 139 -19.49 6.46 -4.21
C GLY A 139 -19.48 5.13 -3.47
N LEU A 140 -20.31 4.17 -3.89
CA LEU A 140 -20.38 2.83 -3.29
C LEU A 140 -19.07 2.05 -3.43
N TRP A 141 -18.37 2.17 -4.57
CA TRP A 141 -17.06 1.57 -4.78
C TRP A 141 -16.05 2.08 -3.75
N THR A 142 -16.00 3.40 -3.57
CA THR A 142 -15.10 4.05 -2.61
C THR A 142 -15.41 3.59 -1.18
N LEU A 143 -16.68 3.54 -0.78
CA LEU A 143 -17.09 2.99 0.51
C LEU A 143 -16.70 1.51 0.65
N GLY A 144 -16.80 0.73 -0.43
CA GLY A 144 -16.34 -0.66 -0.50
C GLY A 144 -14.83 -0.79 -0.28
N GLU A 145 -14.01 0.06 -0.89
CA GLU A 145 -12.56 0.10 -0.65
C GLU A 145 -12.19 0.53 0.76
N MET A 146 -12.92 1.49 1.33
CA MET A 146 -12.73 1.90 2.72
C MET A 146 -13.08 0.77 3.68
N ALA A 147 -14.19 0.07 3.44
CA ALA A 147 -14.57 -1.12 4.21
C ALA A 147 -13.51 -2.22 4.08
N ARG A 148 -12.98 -2.45 2.87
CA ARG A 148 -11.87 -3.40 2.62
C ARG A 148 -10.61 -3.06 3.41
N GLY A 149 -10.38 -1.79 3.72
CA GLY A 149 -9.27 -1.32 4.57
C GLY A 149 -9.45 -1.54 6.07
N VAL A 150 -10.61 -2.05 6.52
CA VAL A 150 -10.95 -2.20 7.95
C VAL A 150 -11.47 -3.61 8.29
N VAL A 151 -12.30 -4.20 7.44
CA VAL A 151 -12.89 -5.53 7.66
C VAL A 151 -11.80 -6.60 7.73
N LEU A 152 -11.87 -7.49 8.73
CA LEU A 152 -10.90 -8.58 8.96
C LEU A 152 -9.45 -8.08 9.02
N THR A 153 -9.19 -7.04 9.83
CA THR A 153 -7.91 -6.28 9.95
C THR A 153 -7.59 -5.33 8.79
N GLY A 154 -8.17 -5.60 7.61
CA GLY A 154 -8.09 -4.73 6.45
C GLY A 154 -6.97 -5.09 5.49
N PHE A 155 -7.25 -4.94 4.20
CA PHE A 155 -6.31 -5.16 3.11
C PHE A 155 -6.50 -4.08 2.03
N PRO A 156 -6.08 -2.81 2.27
CA PRO A 156 -6.24 -1.71 1.31
C PRO A 156 -5.15 -1.74 0.20
N TRP A 157 -4.79 -2.92 -0.29
CA TRP A 157 -3.84 -3.08 -1.39
C TRP A 157 -4.48 -2.74 -2.73
N ASN A 158 -3.76 -2.11 -3.66
CA ASN A 158 -4.29 -1.72 -4.97
C ASN A 158 -5.64 -0.97 -4.87
N LEU A 159 -5.71 0.08 -4.05
CA LEU A 159 -6.81 1.04 -4.14
C LEU A 159 -6.79 1.64 -5.55
N VAL A 160 -7.93 1.80 -6.22
CA VAL A 160 -7.95 2.32 -7.61
C VAL A 160 -7.18 3.65 -7.74
N GLY A 161 -7.22 4.51 -6.72
CA GLY A 161 -6.46 5.75 -6.65
C GLY A 161 -4.93 5.58 -6.72
N SER A 162 -4.38 4.42 -6.33
CA SER A 162 -2.93 4.16 -6.42
C SER A 162 -2.44 3.88 -7.83
N ALA A 163 -3.33 3.65 -8.79
CA ALA A 163 -2.98 3.55 -10.21
C ALA A 163 -2.24 4.80 -10.73
N TRP A 164 -2.52 5.96 -10.13
CA TRP A 164 -1.89 7.24 -10.44
C TRP A 164 -0.48 7.40 -9.89
N ALA A 165 0.01 6.51 -9.01
CA ALA A 165 1.29 6.68 -8.31
C ALA A 165 2.55 6.45 -9.17
N PHE A 166 2.45 6.48 -10.51
CA PHE A 166 3.60 6.43 -11.41
C PHE A 166 4.49 7.67 -11.31
N GLY A 167 3.95 8.81 -10.88
CA GLY A 167 4.71 10.06 -10.68
C GLY A 167 4.18 10.86 -9.49
N ALA A 168 4.91 11.90 -9.10
CA ALA A 168 4.46 12.86 -8.08
C ALA A 168 3.28 13.70 -8.58
N LEU A 169 3.35 14.21 -9.81
CA LEU A 169 2.34 15.08 -10.42
C LEU A 169 0.89 14.55 -10.33
N PRO A 170 0.59 13.31 -10.77
CA PRO A 170 -0.79 12.80 -10.80
C PRO A 170 -1.40 12.51 -9.42
N VAL A 171 -0.59 12.33 -8.37
CA VAL A 171 -1.10 11.96 -7.03
C VAL A 171 -1.39 13.15 -6.12
N GLN A 172 -1.12 14.38 -6.56
CA GLN A 172 -1.19 15.57 -5.70
C GLN A 172 -2.57 15.81 -5.07
N GLY A 173 -3.66 15.36 -5.71
CA GLY A 173 -5.00 15.41 -5.14
C GLY A 173 -5.14 14.63 -3.82
N ALA A 174 -4.30 13.61 -3.59
CA ALA A 174 -4.30 12.82 -2.35
C ALA A 174 -4.05 13.66 -1.10
N ALA A 175 -3.38 14.81 -1.20
CA ALA A 175 -3.23 15.73 -0.06
C ALA A 175 -4.56 16.29 0.45
N TRP A 176 -5.62 16.33 -0.37
CA TRP A 176 -6.94 16.77 0.08
C TRP A 176 -7.87 15.61 0.38
N ILE A 177 -7.89 14.60 -0.51
CA ILE A 177 -8.95 13.60 -0.51
C ILE A 177 -8.43 12.17 -0.25
N GLY A 178 -7.11 12.02 -0.09
CA GLY A 178 -6.45 10.73 0.09
C GLY A 178 -6.54 9.81 -1.12
N ALA A 179 -5.91 8.63 -1.00
CA ALA A 179 -5.97 7.58 -2.00
C ALA A 179 -7.42 7.13 -2.29
N TRP A 180 -8.29 7.08 -1.27
CA TRP A 180 -9.71 6.73 -1.45
C TRP A 180 -10.48 7.78 -2.25
N GLY A 181 -10.22 9.07 -2.04
CA GLY A 181 -10.84 10.11 -2.86
C GLY A 181 -10.33 10.10 -4.29
N LEU A 182 -9.06 9.74 -4.51
CA LEU A 182 -8.56 9.49 -5.86
C LEU A 182 -9.25 8.27 -6.49
N SER A 183 -9.57 7.21 -5.73
CA SER A 183 -10.39 6.11 -6.22
C SER A 183 -11.76 6.59 -6.68
N LEU A 184 -12.44 7.44 -5.90
CA LEU A 184 -13.74 8.02 -6.27
C LEU A 184 -13.66 8.75 -7.62
N ALA A 185 -12.69 9.66 -7.79
CA ALA A 185 -12.50 10.40 -9.02
C ALA A 185 -12.18 9.48 -10.21
N THR A 186 -11.36 8.45 -9.98
CA THR A 186 -10.93 7.51 -11.02
C THR A 186 -12.06 6.61 -11.49
N VAL A 187 -12.84 6.04 -10.56
CA VAL A 187 -14.02 5.21 -10.91
C VAL A 187 -15.09 6.05 -11.58
N LEU A 188 -15.27 7.31 -11.17
CA LEU A 188 -16.15 8.24 -11.84
C LEU A 188 -15.73 8.45 -13.30
N ILE A 189 -14.47 8.83 -13.54
CA ILE A 189 -13.91 8.99 -14.90
C ILE A 189 -14.06 7.70 -15.72
N ALA A 190 -13.73 6.55 -15.12
CA ALA A 190 -13.80 5.25 -15.77
C ALA A 190 -15.21 4.90 -16.26
N CYS A 191 -16.24 5.36 -15.55
CA CYS A 191 -17.64 5.09 -15.86
C CYS A 191 -18.31 6.15 -16.77
N LEU A 192 -17.66 7.28 -17.07
CA LEU A 192 -18.22 8.32 -17.95
C LEU A 192 -18.64 7.83 -19.36
N PRO A 193 -18.00 6.82 -19.97
CA PRO A 193 -18.48 6.28 -21.24
C PRO A 193 -19.91 5.73 -21.21
N LEU A 194 -20.45 5.38 -20.03
CA LEU A 194 -21.84 4.93 -19.87
C LEU A 194 -22.87 6.07 -19.99
N VAL A 195 -22.44 7.32 -19.85
CA VAL A 195 -23.27 8.55 -19.93
C VAL A 195 -22.77 9.47 -21.06
N TRP A 196 -22.16 8.87 -22.08
CA TRP A 196 -21.45 9.57 -23.15
C TRP A 196 -22.23 10.78 -23.66
N SER A 197 -21.72 11.96 -23.35
CA SER A 197 -22.33 13.25 -23.66
C SER A 197 -21.28 14.35 -23.61
N ARG A 198 -21.57 15.52 -24.20
CA ARG A 198 -20.69 16.70 -24.06
C ARG A 198 -20.43 17.06 -22.59
N ARG A 199 -21.44 16.88 -21.72
CA ARG A 199 -21.33 17.09 -20.27
C ARG A 199 -20.41 16.07 -19.62
N ALA A 200 -20.50 14.80 -20.00
CA ALA A 200 -19.60 13.77 -19.49
C ALA A 200 -18.15 14.01 -19.91
N ALA A 201 -17.91 14.35 -21.18
CA ALA A 201 -16.59 14.71 -21.66
C ALA A 201 -16.03 15.95 -20.95
N ALA A 202 -16.86 16.99 -20.76
CA ALA A 202 -16.47 18.20 -20.02
C ALA A 202 -16.14 17.91 -18.55
N LEU A 203 -16.92 17.06 -17.86
CA LEU A 203 -16.63 16.67 -16.48
C LEU A 203 -15.34 15.87 -16.38
N GLY A 204 -15.15 14.86 -17.24
CA GLY A 204 -13.91 14.07 -17.27
C GLY A 204 -12.68 14.95 -17.56
N GLY A 205 -12.80 15.83 -18.56
CA GLY A 205 -11.77 16.84 -18.87
C GLY A 205 -11.50 17.77 -17.69
N ALA A 206 -12.54 18.27 -17.01
CA ALA A 206 -12.40 19.15 -15.86
C ALA A 206 -11.72 18.46 -14.66
N ILE A 207 -12.03 17.19 -14.38
CA ILE A 207 -11.37 16.44 -13.30
C ILE A 207 -9.89 16.20 -13.65
N LEU A 208 -9.57 15.81 -14.89
CA LEU A 208 -8.19 15.55 -15.32
C LEU A 208 -7.36 16.84 -15.37
N LEU A 209 -7.89 17.89 -16.01
CA LEU A 209 -7.22 19.20 -16.10
C LEU A 209 -7.14 19.89 -14.74
N GLY A 210 -8.19 19.77 -13.92
CA GLY A 210 -8.17 20.25 -12.54
C GLY A 210 -7.14 19.51 -11.70
N GLY A 211 -7.07 18.18 -11.80
CA GLY A 211 -6.03 17.38 -11.16
C GLY A 211 -4.62 17.76 -11.62
N LEU A 212 -4.42 17.99 -12.92
CA LEU A 212 -3.17 18.49 -13.48
C LEU A 212 -2.83 19.88 -12.95
N ALA A 213 -3.78 20.81 -12.96
CA ALA A 213 -3.58 22.18 -12.49
C ALA A 213 -3.24 22.21 -10.99
N VAL A 214 -3.96 21.45 -10.17
CA VAL A 214 -3.64 21.24 -8.75
C VAL A 214 -2.27 20.62 -8.58
N GLY A 215 -1.93 19.64 -9.43
CA GLY A 215 -0.63 18.99 -9.44
C GLY A 215 0.51 19.95 -9.70
N LEU A 216 0.41 20.74 -10.77
CA LEU A 216 1.38 21.77 -11.14
C LEU A 216 1.47 22.84 -10.06
N ALA A 217 0.34 23.35 -9.57
CA ALA A 217 0.30 24.37 -8.53
C ALA A 217 0.89 23.90 -7.21
N ARG A 218 0.67 22.63 -6.82
CA ARG A 218 1.31 22.07 -5.63
C ARG A 218 2.79 21.91 -5.83
N LEU A 219 3.25 21.43 -6.97
CA LEU A 219 4.66 21.14 -7.23
C LEU A 219 5.48 22.40 -7.53
N TRP A 220 4.85 23.48 -7.98
CA TRP A 220 5.55 24.70 -8.39
C TRP A 220 6.38 25.39 -7.29
N PRO A 221 5.84 25.66 -6.08
CA PRO A 221 6.62 26.34 -5.04
C PRO A 221 7.81 25.48 -4.60
N GLU A 222 8.89 26.13 -4.17
CA GLU A 222 10.07 25.44 -3.64
C GLU A 222 9.71 24.49 -2.48
N GLU A 223 10.51 23.43 -2.33
CA GLU A 223 10.42 22.55 -1.16
C GLU A 223 11.00 23.24 0.07
N PRO A 224 10.52 22.89 1.28
CA PRO A 224 11.18 23.31 2.50
C PRO A 224 12.65 22.87 2.48
N PRO A 225 13.56 23.60 3.14
CA PRO A 225 14.96 23.23 3.19
C PRO A 225 15.14 21.81 3.73
N VAL A 226 16.18 21.14 3.25
CA VAL A 226 16.56 19.82 3.78
C VAL A 226 16.85 19.93 5.28
N GLN A 227 16.51 18.88 6.02
CA GLN A 227 16.84 18.76 7.43
C GLN A 227 18.34 18.45 7.57
N PRO A 228 19.00 18.82 8.69
CA PRO A 228 20.43 18.56 8.92
C PRO A 228 20.67 17.07 9.26
N VAL A 229 20.18 16.19 8.40
CA VAL A 229 20.27 14.73 8.53
C VAL A 229 20.61 14.13 7.17
N ALA A 230 21.70 13.38 7.15
CA ALA A 230 22.14 12.63 5.98
C ALA A 230 21.71 11.17 6.11
N ILE A 231 20.79 10.73 5.24
CA ILE A 231 20.26 9.37 5.24
C ILE A 231 21.19 8.45 4.43
N ARG A 232 21.48 7.26 4.99
CA ARG A 232 22.23 6.18 4.35
C ARG A 232 21.45 4.88 4.43
N ILE A 233 20.75 4.52 3.36
CA ILE A 233 19.95 3.29 3.33
C ILE A 233 20.83 2.14 2.85
N VAL A 234 20.97 1.10 3.66
CA VAL A 234 21.75 -0.10 3.32
C VAL A 234 20.82 -1.18 2.79
N GLN A 235 20.98 -1.58 1.53
CA GLN A 235 20.17 -2.62 0.90
C GLN A 235 21.02 -3.88 0.68
N GLY A 236 20.83 -4.89 1.53
CA GLY A 236 21.65 -6.11 1.52
C GLY A 236 21.24 -7.16 0.47
N ASN A 237 20.04 -7.06 -0.11
CA ASN A 237 19.54 -8.00 -1.12
C ASN A 237 19.58 -9.48 -0.70
N ILE A 238 19.26 -9.76 0.57
CA ILE A 238 19.34 -11.11 1.11
C ILE A 238 18.04 -11.87 0.80
N ALA A 239 18.12 -12.98 0.08
CA ALA A 239 16.96 -13.80 -0.26
C ALA A 239 16.25 -14.35 0.99
N GLN A 240 14.91 -14.39 0.96
CA GLN A 240 14.10 -14.75 2.13
C GLN A 240 14.44 -16.14 2.68
N GLY A 241 14.58 -17.15 1.83
CA GLY A 241 14.89 -18.53 2.25
C GLY A 241 16.27 -18.70 2.88
N HIS A 242 17.19 -17.74 2.70
CA HIS A 242 18.50 -17.79 3.32
C HIS A 242 18.53 -17.08 4.67
N LYS A 243 17.63 -16.12 4.89
CA LYS A 243 17.70 -15.14 5.98
C LYS A 243 17.87 -15.75 7.37
N TRP A 244 17.17 -16.85 7.63
CA TRP A 244 17.13 -17.51 8.94
C TRP A 244 18.01 -18.75 9.06
N ARG A 245 18.74 -19.11 8.00
CA ARG A 245 19.66 -20.25 8.01
C ARG A 245 20.82 -20.02 8.96
N ASP A 246 20.96 -20.88 9.96
CA ASP A 246 21.98 -20.73 11.01
C ASP A 246 23.40 -20.65 10.46
N ASP A 247 23.70 -21.39 9.38
CA ASP A 247 25.00 -21.37 8.71
C ASP A 247 25.30 -20.04 7.97
N LEU A 248 24.26 -19.27 7.62
CA LEU A 248 24.38 -18.01 6.90
C LEU A 248 24.20 -16.76 7.77
N LYS A 249 23.68 -16.89 9.00
CA LYS A 249 23.40 -15.75 9.90
C LYS A 249 24.59 -14.82 10.08
N LEU A 250 25.77 -15.38 10.39
CA LEU A 250 26.98 -14.58 10.58
C LEU A 250 27.45 -13.92 9.29
N ALA A 251 27.36 -14.62 8.16
CA ALA A 251 27.73 -14.07 6.85
C ALA A 251 26.82 -12.90 6.44
N HIS A 252 25.49 -13.04 6.65
CA HIS A 252 24.52 -11.98 6.43
C HIS A 252 24.76 -10.75 7.30
N PHE A 253 25.04 -10.97 8.59
CA PHE A 253 25.35 -9.88 9.49
C PHE A 253 26.63 -9.15 9.08
N ARG A 254 27.72 -9.88 8.80
CA ARG A 254 28.97 -9.30 8.28
C ARG A 254 28.78 -8.57 6.96
N HIS A 255 27.89 -9.04 6.09
CA HIS A 255 27.55 -8.35 4.85
C HIS A 255 26.96 -6.96 5.11
N TYR A 256 25.98 -6.84 6.02
CA TYR A 256 25.44 -5.54 6.42
C TYR A 256 26.49 -4.65 7.10
N LEU A 257 27.35 -5.21 7.96
CA LEU A 257 28.46 -4.47 8.57
C LEU A 257 29.43 -3.93 7.52
N GLY A 258 29.80 -4.74 6.52
CA GLY A 258 30.68 -4.32 5.43
C GLY A 258 30.10 -3.20 4.57
N LEU A 259 28.82 -3.29 4.21
CA LEU A 259 28.12 -2.20 3.53
C LEU A 259 28.04 -0.94 4.39
N THR A 260 27.85 -1.11 5.70
CA THR A 260 27.77 0.00 6.66
C THR A 260 29.10 0.72 6.82
N ALA A 261 30.20 -0.03 6.91
CA ALA A 261 31.55 0.53 6.95
C ALA A 261 31.92 1.31 5.68
N GLY A 262 31.27 0.99 4.55
CA GLY A 262 31.45 1.67 3.27
C GLY A 262 30.48 2.83 3.00
N VAL A 263 29.62 3.22 3.94
CA VAL A 263 28.69 4.33 3.68
C VAL A 263 29.46 5.65 3.50
N PRO A 264 29.13 6.46 2.47
CA PRO A 264 29.84 7.71 2.23
C PRO A 264 29.52 8.74 3.31
N LEU A 265 30.51 9.53 3.72
CA LEU A 265 30.29 10.71 4.57
C LEU A 265 29.42 11.75 3.83
N PRO A 266 28.63 12.56 4.55
CA PRO A 266 27.83 13.62 3.94
C PRO A 266 28.71 14.66 3.25
N ARG A 267 28.26 15.12 2.09
CA ARG A 267 28.78 16.32 1.42
C ARG A 267 28.03 17.55 1.95
N GLU A 268 28.59 18.76 1.79
CA GLU A 268 27.97 20.03 2.23
C GLU A 268 26.48 20.16 1.77
N GLN A 269 26.14 19.62 0.60
CA GLN A 269 24.80 19.67 0.01
C GLN A 269 23.82 18.57 0.48
N GLU A 270 24.25 17.61 1.30
CA GLU A 270 23.43 16.47 1.78
C GLU A 270 22.87 16.68 3.19
N GLY A 271 23.04 17.90 3.73
CA GLY A 271 22.75 18.23 5.12
C GLY A 271 23.98 18.01 5.99
N GLU A 272 24.70 19.08 6.32
CA GLU A 272 25.71 19.05 7.37
C GLU A 272 25.01 18.76 8.71
N GLY A 273 25.24 17.59 9.29
CA GLY A 273 24.58 17.18 10.53
C GLY A 273 24.62 15.68 10.80
N GLN A 274 23.56 15.17 11.42
CA GLN A 274 23.49 13.80 11.93
C GLN A 274 23.43 12.78 10.76
N VAL A 275 24.39 11.87 10.70
CA VAL A 275 24.31 10.72 9.78
C VAL A 275 23.39 9.67 10.38
N VAL A 276 22.42 9.20 9.60
CA VAL A 276 21.51 8.11 9.97
C VAL A 276 21.65 6.98 8.97
N VAL A 277 22.23 5.88 9.42
CA VAL A 277 22.29 4.62 8.68
C VAL A 277 21.01 3.84 8.93
N VAL A 278 20.36 3.38 7.88
CA VAL A 278 19.08 2.67 7.96
C VAL A 278 19.23 1.27 7.39
N TRP A 279 18.99 0.26 8.23
CA TRP A 279 18.87 -1.13 7.81
C TRP A 279 17.39 -1.54 7.68
N PRO A 280 17.01 -2.29 6.63
CA PRO A 280 15.65 -2.75 6.38
C PRO A 280 15.05 -3.64 7.48
N GLU A 281 13.80 -4.04 7.28
CA GLU A 281 13.07 -4.95 8.17
C GLU A 281 13.82 -6.28 8.34
N THR A 282 13.98 -6.70 9.61
CA THR A 282 14.71 -7.91 10.01
C THR A 282 16.09 -8.05 9.37
N ALA A 283 16.76 -6.94 9.00
CA ALA A 283 18.10 -6.98 8.40
C ALA A 283 19.14 -7.61 9.34
N SER A 284 19.00 -7.38 10.65
CA SER A 284 19.79 -8.10 11.65
C SER A 284 19.17 -9.47 11.95
N PRO A 285 19.92 -10.58 11.78
CA PRO A 285 19.50 -11.89 12.27
C PRO A 285 19.70 -12.05 13.78
N TYR A 286 20.41 -11.14 14.44
CA TYR A 286 20.64 -11.09 15.88
C TYR A 286 19.70 -10.08 16.55
N LEU A 287 19.32 -10.35 17.81
CA LEU A 287 18.39 -9.55 18.58
C LEU A 287 19.05 -8.27 19.12
N LEU A 288 19.13 -7.20 18.32
CA LEU A 288 19.88 -5.99 18.72
C LEU A 288 19.39 -5.36 20.03
N ALA A 289 18.13 -5.55 20.42
CA ALA A 289 17.62 -5.05 21.69
C ALA A 289 18.29 -5.70 22.92
N THR A 290 18.80 -6.93 22.81
CA THR A 290 19.34 -7.70 23.95
C THR A 290 20.74 -8.27 23.72
N ASP A 291 21.19 -8.39 22.47
CA ASP A 291 22.53 -8.89 22.12
C ASP A 291 23.54 -7.75 22.06
N GLU A 292 24.28 -7.55 23.15
CA GLU A 292 25.29 -6.51 23.29
C GLU A 292 26.43 -6.64 22.27
N ARG A 293 26.91 -7.87 21.98
CA ARG A 293 28.00 -8.09 21.03
C ARG A 293 27.58 -7.72 19.61
N ALA A 294 26.34 -8.05 19.24
CA ALA A 294 25.79 -7.64 17.95
C ALA A 294 25.65 -6.11 17.86
N ARG A 295 25.17 -5.44 18.93
CA ARG A 295 25.10 -3.97 18.96
C ARG A 295 26.48 -3.34 18.82
N GLU A 296 27.47 -3.80 19.57
CA GLU A 296 28.83 -3.26 19.48
C GLU A 296 29.44 -3.45 18.09
N ALA A 297 29.22 -4.61 17.46
CA ALA A 297 29.70 -4.85 16.11
C ALA A 297 29.04 -3.91 15.10
N ALA A 298 27.73 -3.66 15.24
CA ALA A 298 26.99 -2.72 14.42
C ALA A 298 27.47 -1.28 14.63
N ALA A 299 27.63 -0.84 15.90
CA ALA A 299 28.12 0.49 16.24
C ALA A 299 29.56 0.74 15.74
N ARG A 300 30.46 -0.24 15.86
CA ARG A 300 31.82 -0.16 15.31
C ARG A 300 31.89 0.00 13.79
N ALA A 301 30.87 -0.46 13.07
CA ALA A 301 30.81 -0.30 11.61
C ALA A 301 30.30 1.08 11.18
N LEU A 302 29.73 1.87 12.10
CA LEU A 302 29.17 3.18 11.78
C LEU A 302 30.26 4.24 11.57
N PRO A 303 30.00 5.23 10.70
CA PRO A 303 30.79 6.46 10.70
C PRO A 303 30.76 7.15 12.07
N PRO A 304 31.80 7.92 12.43
CA PRO A 304 31.83 8.68 13.68
C PRO A 304 30.59 9.57 13.85
N GLY A 305 29.95 9.48 15.02
CA GLY A 305 28.76 10.26 15.37
C GLY A 305 27.48 9.84 14.65
N ALA A 306 27.48 8.78 13.83
CA ALA A 306 26.29 8.30 13.16
C ALA A 306 25.36 7.49 14.10
N VAL A 307 24.08 7.44 13.73
CA VAL A 307 23.06 6.59 14.36
C VAL A 307 22.69 5.46 13.41
N LEU A 308 22.52 4.26 13.94
CA LEU A 308 21.90 3.14 13.22
C LEU A 308 20.43 3.06 13.58
N ILE A 309 19.56 2.92 12.58
CA ILE A 309 18.18 2.47 12.76
C ILE A 309 18.01 1.16 11.99
N ALA A 310 17.76 0.06 12.69
CA ALA A 310 17.73 -1.27 12.09
C ALA A 310 16.47 -2.07 12.44
N GLY A 311 15.96 -2.80 11.44
CA GLY A 311 14.93 -3.81 11.66
C GLY A 311 15.53 -5.09 12.24
N THR A 312 14.97 -5.56 13.36
CA THR A 312 15.39 -6.77 14.08
C THR A 312 14.20 -7.39 14.82
N PRO A 313 14.16 -8.71 15.06
CA PRO A 313 13.23 -9.23 16.04
C PRO A 313 13.60 -8.75 17.44
N ARG A 314 12.59 -8.62 18.30
CA ARG A 314 12.76 -8.49 19.76
C ARG A 314 12.13 -9.70 20.43
N LEU A 315 12.78 -10.23 21.46
CA LEU A 315 12.27 -11.35 22.25
C LEU A 315 12.25 -10.96 23.72
N GLU A 316 11.15 -11.26 24.40
CA GLU A 316 10.98 -11.12 25.84
C GLU A 316 10.57 -12.46 26.43
N ARG A 317 11.32 -12.93 27.42
CA ARG A 317 10.97 -14.13 28.20
C ARG A 317 9.94 -13.74 29.26
N LEU A 318 8.85 -14.49 29.32
CA LEU A 318 7.82 -14.28 30.33
C LEU A 318 8.13 -15.09 31.60
N PRO A 319 7.53 -14.73 32.74
CA PRO A 319 7.67 -15.50 33.97
C PRO A 319 7.29 -16.97 33.79
N ASP A 320 7.90 -17.84 34.59
CA ASP A 320 7.65 -19.29 34.56
C ASP A 320 6.16 -19.61 34.74
N GLY A 321 5.61 -20.43 33.83
CA GLY A 321 4.20 -20.80 33.79
C GLY A 321 3.33 -20.03 32.79
N ALA A 322 3.87 -19.00 32.11
CA ALA A 322 3.17 -18.33 31.02
C ALA A 322 3.08 -19.19 29.74
N ALA A 323 1.94 -19.13 29.05
CA ALA A 323 1.72 -19.77 27.76
C ALA A 323 1.25 -18.73 26.72
N PRO A 324 2.08 -18.36 25.73
CA PRO A 324 3.43 -18.87 25.44
C PRO A 324 4.51 -18.36 26.42
N PRO A 325 5.66 -19.06 26.58
CA PRO A 325 6.73 -18.69 27.50
C PRO A 325 7.55 -17.48 27.03
N VAL A 326 7.36 -17.06 25.78
CA VAL A 326 8.07 -15.92 25.16
C VAL A 326 7.10 -15.07 24.36
N ARG A 327 7.39 -13.78 24.26
CA ARG A 327 6.80 -12.88 23.27
C ARG A 327 7.88 -12.44 22.28
N ILE A 328 7.51 -12.41 21.01
CA ILE A 328 8.40 -12.01 19.91
C ILE A 328 7.72 -10.87 19.16
N TRP A 329 8.47 -9.82 18.84
CA TRP A 329 8.02 -8.70 18.02
C TRP A 329 8.91 -8.53 16.79
N ASN A 330 8.31 -8.01 15.72
CA ASN A 330 9.04 -7.45 14.59
C ASN A 330 9.30 -5.98 14.91
N SER A 331 10.56 -5.62 15.11
CA SER A 331 10.91 -4.37 15.77
C SER A 331 11.90 -3.53 14.96
N LEU A 332 11.90 -2.25 15.24
CA LEU A 332 12.91 -1.28 14.87
C LEU A 332 13.68 -0.93 16.14
N VAL A 333 15.01 -0.99 16.07
CA VAL A 333 15.93 -0.58 17.14
C VAL A 333 16.84 0.50 16.61
N ALA A 334 16.98 1.59 17.36
CA ALA A 334 17.94 2.66 17.08
C ALA A 334 19.13 2.58 18.04
N LEU A 335 20.34 2.67 17.50
CA LEU A 335 21.61 2.60 18.24
C LEU A 335 22.46 3.84 17.97
N ASP A 336 23.14 4.34 19.01
CA ASP A 336 24.20 5.34 18.85
C ASP A 336 25.58 4.69 18.57
N GLY A 337 26.61 5.54 18.40
CA GLY A 337 27.99 5.12 18.19
C GLY A 337 28.62 4.37 19.37
N GLU A 338 28.03 4.46 20.56
CA GLU A 338 28.44 3.74 21.77
C GLU A 338 27.63 2.44 21.98
N ALA A 339 26.88 1.99 20.97
CA ALA A 339 26.06 0.77 21.00
C ALA A 339 24.91 0.79 22.02
N ARG A 340 24.50 1.97 22.51
CA ARG A 340 23.32 2.11 23.38
C ARG A 340 22.04 2.13 22.56
N VAL A 341 20.99 1.52 23.09
CA VAL A 341 19.65 1.58 22.49
C VAL A 341 19.02 2.92 22.84
N ILE A 342 18.83 3.76 21.83
CA ILE A 342 18.27 5.13 21.96
C ILE A 342 16.86 5.27 21.38
N GLY A 343 16.30 4.17 20.86
CA GLY A 343 14.94 4.13 20.34
C GLY A 343 14.47 2.71 20.05
N LEU A 344 13.18 2.46 20.24
CA LEU A 344 12.54 1.18 20.03
C LEU A 344 11.11 1.36 19.51
N TYR A 345 10.73 0.57 18.51
CA TYR A 345 9.35 0.46 18.06
C TYR A 345 9.03 -0.98 17.68
N ASP A 346 7.84 -1.45 18.09
CA ASP A 346 7.32 -2.77 17.74
C ASP A 346 6.17 -2.61 16.74
N LYS A 347 6.18 -3.40 15.65
CA LYS A 347 5.14 -3.42 14.62
C LYS A 347 3.76 -3.64 15.24
N HIS A 348 2.82 -2.74 14.97
CA HIS A 348 1.47 -2.78 15.52
C HIS A 348 0.46 -3.43 14.57
N HIS A 349 0.65 -3.31 13.24
CA HIS A 349 -0.25 -3.93 12.26
C HIS A 349 0.39 -5.16 11.63
N LEU A 350 0.02 -6.34 12.13
CA LEU A 350 0.59 -7.61 11.69
C LEU A 350 -0.04 -8.11 10.39
N VAL A 351 0.72 -8.84 9.59
CA VAL A 351 0.25 -9.48 8.36
C VAL A 351 -0.48 -10.79 8.68
N PRO A 352 -1.78 -10.92 8.34
CA PRO A 352 -2.52 -12.17 8.53
C PRO A 352 -1.87 -13.33 7.77
N PHE A 353 -1.81 -14.51 8.41
CA PHE A 353 -1.19 -15.75 7.92
C PHE A 353 0.34 -15.70 7.71
N GLY A 354 0.94 -14.50 7.64
CA GLY A 354 2.40 -14.33 7.62
C GLY A 354 2.99 -14.25 9.03
N GLU A 355 2.48 -13.34 9.86
CA GLU A 355 3.01 -13.05 11.19
C GLU A 355 2.16 -13.62 12.33
N TYR A 356 0.90 -13.94 12.05
CA TYR A 356 0.00 -14.62 12.99
C TYR A 356 -1.07 -15.42 12.25
N VAL A 357 -1.66 -16.44 12.88
CA VAL A 357 -2.82 -17.16 12.33
C VAL A 357 -4.14 -16.59 12.87
N PRO A 358 -4.99 -15.95 12.04
CA PRO A 358 -6.33 -15.56 12.45
C PRO A 358 -7.13 -16.78 12.91
N LEU A 359 -7.92 -16.65 13.99
CA LEU A 359 -8.75 -17.74 14.52
C LEU A 359 -7.96 -19.03 14.81
N ARG A 360 -6.74 -18.91 15.35
CA ARG A 360 -5.81 -20.02 15.63
C ARG A 360 -6.43 -21.23 16.38
N ARG A 361 -7.49 -21.00 17.18
CA ARG A 361 -8.26 -22.08 17.85
C ARG A 361 -9.07 -22.96 16.89
N LEU A 362 -9.42 -22.45 15.70
CA LEU A 362 -10.22 -23.12 14.68
C LEU A 362 -9.38 -23.55 13.46
N LEU A 363 -8.25 -22.88 13.22
CA LEU A 363 -7.33 -23.14 12.11
C LEU A 363 -5.97 -23.60 12.66
N PRO A 364 -5.69 -24.91 12.73
CA PRO A 364 -4.39 -25.44 13.17
C PRO A 364 -3.35 -25.33 12.04
N LEU A 365 -3.23 -24.14 11.46
CA LEU A 365 -2.22 -23.84 10.44
C LEU A 365 -0.94 -23.37 11.13
N GLU A 366 0.20 -23.72 10.55
CA GLU A 366 1.49 -23.19 10.99
C GLU A 366 1.69 -21.78 10.45
N THR A 367 2.28 -20.89 11.25
CA THR A 367 2.76 -19.59 10.74
C THR A 367 3.98 -19.76 9.85
N ILE A 368 4.22 -18.77 8.98
CA ILE A 368 5.45 -18.63 8.18
C ILE A 368 6.62 -18.13 9.08
N VAL A 369 6.40 -17.99 10.39
CA VAL A 369 7.43 -17.56 11.36
C VAL A 369 8.15 -18.80 11.90
N PRO A 370 9.49 -18.84 11.92
CA PRO A 370 10.25 -19.93 12.51
C PRO A 370 9.81 -20.22 13.95
N GLY A 371 9.51 -21.49 14.25
CA GLY A 371 9.11 -21.95 15.59
C GLY A 371 7.61 -21.93 15.89
N ASN A 372 6.74 -21.66 14.89
CA ASN A 372 5.28 -21.69 15.04
C ASN A 372 4.76 -20.76 16.16
N LEU A 373 5.47 -19.68 16.46
CA LEU A 373 5.04 -18.63 17.39
C LEU A 373 4.47 -17.46 16.58
N ASP A 374 3.37 -16.88 17.06
CA ASP A 374 2.84 -15.66 16.47
C ASP A 374 3.68 -14.47 16.95
N PHE A 375 3.90 -13.50 16.07
CA PHE A 375 4.39 -12.20 16.51
C PHE A 375 3.34 -11.51 17.39
N SER A 376 3.81 -10.80 18.40
CA SER A 376 3.01 -9.92 19.23
C SER A 376 2.87 -8.56 18.55
N ALA A 377 1.67 -7.97 18.63
CA ALA A 377 1.43 -6.63 18.12
C ALA A 377 1.99 -5.57 19.09
N GLY A 378 2.61 -4.55 18.53
CA GLY A 378 2.95 -3.32 19.22
C GLY A 378 1.72 -2.48 19.57
N PRO A 379 1.91 -1.43 20.38
CA PRO A 379 0.82 -0.64 20.98
C PRO A 379 0.10 0.33 20.03
N GLY A 380 0.54 0.46 18.78
CA GLY A 380 -0.03 1.38 17.77
C GLY A 380 1.00 2.32 17.15
N PRO A 381 0.57 3.23 16.25
CA PRO A 381 1.42 4.26 15.68
C PRO A 381 2.01 5.15 16.78
N ARG A 382 3.31 5.46 16.66
CA ARG A 382 4.05 6.35 17.56
C ARG A 382 4.89 7.34 16.77
N THR A 383 5.24 8.46 17.42
CA THR A 383 6.29 9.35 16.95
C THR A 383 7.50 9.14 17.86
N LEU A 384 8.60 8.66 17.28
CA LEU A 384 9.84 8.43 18.01
C LEU A 384 10.72 9.67 17.98
N THR A 385 11.25 10.02 19.14
CA THR A 385 12.39 10.93 19.31
C THR A 385 13.55 10.11 19.83
N LEU A 386 14.73 10.23 19.22
CA LEU A 386 15.91 9.48 19.62
C LEU A 386 16.69 10.27 20.67
N GLU A 387 16.89 9.68 21.84
CA GLU A 387 17.59 10.34 22.93
C GLU A 387 19.06 10.58 22.55
N GLY A 388 19.56 11.79 22.79
CA GLY A 388 20.97 12.15 22.55
C GLY A 388 21.39 12.26 21.08
N ALA A 389 20.49 12.04 20.12
CA ALA A 389 20.77 12.16 18.69
C ALA A 389 20.06 13.35 18.05
N ALA A 390 20.73 14.05 17.15
CA ALA A 390 20.15 15.17 16.40
C ALA A 390 19.29 14.69 15.21
N VAL A 391 18.39 13.74 15.47
CA VAL A 391 17.43 13.19 14.50
C VAL A 391 16.05 13.77 14.79
N PRO A 392 15.43 14.50 13.84
CA PRO A 392 14.07 15.01 14.01
C PRO A 392 13.07 13.87 14.24
N PRO A 393 12.02 14.08 15.06
CA PRO A 393 11.08 13.02 15.41
C PRO A 393 10.43 12.38 14.17
N PHE A 394 10.24 11.07 14.18
CA PHE A 394 9.75 10.34 13.01
C PHE A 394 8.69 9.30 13.36
N SER A 395 7.85 8.95 12.41
CA SER A 395 6.93 7.81 12.58
C SER A 395 7.50 6.56 11.92
N PRO A 396 7.84 5.52 12.71
CA PRO A 396 8.28 4.24 12.19
C PRO A 396 7.09 3.42 11.65
N LEU A 397 7.31 2.79 10.50
CA LEU A 397 6.36 1.91 9.82
C LEU A 397 7.10 0.65 9.38
N ILE A 398 6.67 -0.52 9.81
CA ILE A 398 7.28 -1.77 9.40
C ILE A 398 6.42 -2.41 8.30
N CYS A 399 7.00 -2.49 7.11
CA CYS A 399 6.50 -3.22 5.96
C CYS A 399 5.06 -2.82 5.60
N TYR A 400 4.14 -3.76 5.78
CA TYR A 400 2.71 -3.67 5.50
C TYR A 400 2.02 -2.46 6.12
N GLU A 401 2.53 -1.87 7.21
CA GLU A 401 1.91 -0.72 7.88
C GLU A 401 1.73 0.51 6.98
N VAL A 402 2.61 0.70 5.98
CA VAL A 402 2.57 1.87 5.10
C VAL A 402 1.36 1.89 4.16
N ILE A 403 0.71 0.75 3.90
CA ILE A 403 -0.39 0.69 2.93
C ILE A 403 -1.69 1.29 3.46
N PHE A 404 -1.81 1.55 4.77
CA PHE A 404 -3.03 2.01 5.42
C PHE A 404 -3.16 3.55 5.41
N PRO A 405 -4.09 4.12 4.61
CA PRO A 405 -4.27 5.57 4.55
C PRO A 405 -4.72 6.15 5.89
N GLY A 406 -4.09 7.24 6.32
CA GLY A 406 -4.43 7.93 7.58
C GLY A 406 -4.12 7.14 8.87
N ARG A 407 -3.31 6.08 8.80
CA ARG A 407 -2.86 5.30 9.98
C ARG A 407 -1.34 5.21 10.11
N VAL A 408 -0.63 6.16 9.52
CA VAL A 408 0.84 6.17 9.45
C VAL A 408 1.51 7.18 10.39
N THR A 409 0.72 7.90 11.18
CA THR A 409 1.20 8.84 12.20
C THR A 409 0.40 8.68 13.48
N ALA A 410 1.04 8.92 14.63
CA ALA A 410 0.34 8.96 15.91
C ALA A 410 -0.63 10.14 15.99
N PRO A 411 -1.85 9.97 16.54
CA PRO A 411 -2.74 11.09 16.83
C PRO A 411 -2.09 12.07 17.81
N GLY A 412 -2.15 13.37 17.53
CA GLY A 412 -1.66 14.42 18.44
C GLY A 412 -0.14 14.66 18.46
N GLU A 413 0.67 13.70 17.99
CA GLU A 413 2.12 13.81 17.94
C GLU A 413 2.62 13.77 16.49
N ARG A 414 2.63 14.92 15.81
CA ARG A 414 3.04 14.99 14.40
C ARG A 414 4.55 14.76 14.25
N PRO A 415 5.00 13.76 13.48
CA PRO A 415 6.41 13.57 13.18
C PRO A 415 6.90 14.58 12.13
N SER A 416 8.23 14.69 11.97
CA SER A 416 8.89 15.44 10.90
C SER A 416 9.10 14.61 9.63
N TRP A 417 9.05 13.28 9.72
CA TRP A 417 9.19 12.38 8.58
C TRP A 417 8.65 10.97 8.87
N LEU A 418 8.47 10.17 7.82
CA LEU A 418 8.03 8.78 7.89
C LEU A 418 9.21 7.85 7.57
N LEU A 419 9.42 6.82 8.37
CA LEU A 419 10.43 5.79 8.13
C LEU A 419 9.76 4.44 7.88
N ASN A 420 9.90 3.90 6.68
CA ASN A 420 9.38 2.59 6.34
C ASN A 420 10.49 1.54 6.17
N LEU A 421 10.59 0.61 7.12
CA LEU A 421 11.50 -0.54 7.02
C LEU A 421 10.75 -1.74 6.45
N THR A 422 11.24 -2.37 5.39
CA THR A 422 10.49 -3.44 4.73
C THR A 422 11.36 -4.54 4.15
N ASN A 423 10.82 -5.75 4.11
CA ASN A 423 11.40 -6.89 3.46
C ASN A 423 10.49 -7.37 2.33
N ASP A 424 10.58 -6.72 1.17
CA ASP A 424 9.81 -7.11 -0.03
C ASP A 424 10.28 -8.44 -0.65
N ALA A 425 11.23 -9.15 -0.04
CA ALA A 425 11.66 -10.46 -0.52
C ALA A 425 10.46 -11.42 -0.62
N TRP A 426 9.50 -11.33 0.32
CA TRP A 426 8.22 -12.05 0.30
C TRP A 426 7.42 -11.89 -1.00
N PHE A 427 7.59 -10.77 -1.70
CA PHE A 427 6.82 -10.47 -2.90
C PHE A 427 7.55 -10.92 -4.18
N GLY A 428 8.82 -11.30 -4.08
CA GLY A 428 9.66 -11.68 -5.22
C GLY A 428 9.95 -10.53 -6.19
N LEU A 429 10.65 -10.85 -7.28
CA LEU A 429 10.91 -9.92 -8.40
C LEU A 429 9.65 -9.80 -9.28
N SER A 430 8.61 -9.17 -8.73
CA SER A 430 7.26 -9.16 -9.31
C SER A 430 6.61 -7.76 -9.24
N SER A 431 5.29 -7.67 -9.44
CA SER A 431 4.54 -6.43 -9.28
C SER A 431 4.36 -5.98 -7.83
N GLY A 432 4.45 -6.90 -6.84
CA GLY A 432 4.21 -6.61 -5.44
C GLY A 432 5.06 -5.45 -4.88
N PRO A 433 6.41 -5.47 -5.03
CA PRO A 433 7.27 -4.38 -4.55
C PRO A 433 6.94 -3.01 -5.18
N TYR A 434 6.56 -2.97 -6.46
CA TYR A 434 6.16 -1.73 -7.13
C TYR A 434 4.83 -1.19 -6.62
N GLN A 435 3.85 -2.07 -6.38
CA GLN A 435 2.56 -1.71 -5.77
C GLN A 435 2.75 -1.21 -4.33
N HIS A 436 3.66 -1.83 -3.58
CA HIS A 436 4.01 -1.41 -2.22
C HIS A 436 4.69 -0.03 -2.20
N LEU A 437 5.63 0.22 -3.12
CA LEU A 437 6.28 1.52 -3.28
C LEU A 437 5.27 2.63 -3.64
N ALA A 438 4.29 2.32 -4.52
CA ALA A 438 3.22 3.25 -4.89
C ALA A 438 2.39 3.67 -3.66
N ALA A 439 2.08 2.74 -2.76
CA ALA A 439 1.40 3.04 -1.50
C ALA A 439 2.25 3.93 -0.58
N ALA A 440 3.55 3.66 -0.47
CA ALA A 440 4.48 4.47 0.30
C ALA A 440 4.56 5.92 -0.22
N ARG A 441 4.67 6.11 -1.55
CA ARG A 441 4.65 7.45 -2.15
C ARG A 441 3.39 8.23 -1.81
N LEU A 442 2.22 7.58 -1.82
CA LEU A 442 0.95 8.23 -1.47
C LEU A 442 0.94 8.72 -0.03
N ARG A 443 1.50 7.98 0.94
CA ARG A 443 1.59 8.41 2.34
C ARG A 443 2.37 9.71 2.50
N ALA A 444 3.46 9.88 1.75
CA ALA A 444 4.23 11.13 1.78
C ALA A 444 3.37 12.34 1.35
N VAL A 445 2.62 12.18 0.26
CA VAL A 445 1.74 13.22 -0.31
C VAL A 445 0.55 13.52 0.59
N GLU A 446 -0.07 12.48 1.12
CA GLU A 446 -1.22 12.53 2.01
C GLU A 446 -0.88 13.24 3.31
N GLU A 447 0.22 12.88 3.95
CA GLU A 447 0.59 13.46 5.24
C GLU A 447 1.30 14.81 5.10
N GLY A 448 1.83 15.13 3.91
CA GLY A 448 2.71 16.28 3.72
C GLY A 448 4.03 16.10 4.45
N LEU A 449 4.52 14.86 4.50
CA LEU A 449 5.73 14.45 5.20
C LEU A 449 6.68 13.74 4.22
N PRO A 450 7.99 14.01 4.30
CA PRO A 450 8.97 13.18 3.60
C PRO A 450 8.91 11.74 4.09
N LEU A 451 9.25 10.79 3.22
CA LEU A 451 9.26 9.37 3.52
C LEU A 451 10.58 8.74 3.10
N VAL A 452 11.24 8.07 4.03
CA VAL A 452 12.43 7.25 3.82
C VAL A 452 11.99 5.79 3.85
N ARG A 453 12.24 5.05 2.76
CA ARG A 453 11.92 3.62 2.65
C ARG A 453 13.20 2.81 2.49
N ALA A 454 13.44 1.90 3.42
CA ALA A 454 14.56 0.96 3.41
C ALA A 454 14.06 -0.46 3.17
N ALA A 455 14.33 -0.99 1.97
CA ALA A 455 13.92 -2.32 1.56
C ALA A 455 15.13 -3.27 1.50
N ASN A 456 14.94 -4.55 1.86
CA ASN A 456 16.02 -5.56 1.77
C ASN A 456 16.33 -5.97 0.33
N THR A 457 15.37 -6.57 -0.38
CA THR A 457 15.47 -6.87 -1.82
C THR A 457 14.57 -5.96 -2.67
N GLY A 458 13.68 -5.20 -2.02
CA GLY A 458 12.70 -4.31 -2.66
C GLY A 458 13.31 -3.04 -3.24
N ILE A 459 12.45 -2.06 -3.48
CA ILE A 459 12.88 -0.72 -3.91
C ILE A 459 13.05 0.15 -2.68
N SER A 460 14.29 0.54 -2.38
CA SER A 460 14.57 1.59 -1.40
C SER A 460 14.44 2.96 -2.05
N ALA A 461 13.83 3.93 -1.35
CA ALA A 461 13.60 5.25 -1.91
C ALA A 461 13.47 6.32 -0.82
N VAL A 462 13.81 7.56 -1.17
CA VAL A 462 13.49 8.75 -0.40
C VAL A 462 12.52 9.60 -1.21
N PHE A 463 11.39 9.94 -0.61
CA PHE A 463 10.39 10.85 -1.17
C PHE A 463 10.32 12.14 -0.36
N ASP A 464 10.16 13.27 -1.03
CA ASP A 464 9.79 14.51 -0.36
C ASP A 464 8.30 14.51 0.07
N ALA A 465 7.88 15.56 0.77
CA ALA A 465 6.51 15.76 1.24
C ALA A 465 5.44 15.90 0.13
N ARG A 466 5.85 15.94 -1.13
CA ARG A 466 4.98 15.94 -2.31
C ARG A 466 5.15 14.67 -3.14
N GLY A 467 5.86 13.66 -2.65
CA GLY A 467 6.03 12.37 -3.31
C GLY A 467 7.01 12.40 -4.49
N ARG A 468 7.82 13.44 -4.67
CA ARG A 468 8.93 13.41 -5.64
C ARG A 468 10.03 12.49 -5.14
N THR A 469 10.59 11.69 -6.03
CA THR A 469 11.74 10.85 -5.70
C THR A 469 12.99 11.70 -5.59
N VAL A 470 13.62 11.71 -4.43
CA VAL A 470 14.90 12.36 -4.15
C VAL A 470 16.06 11.42 -4.49
N GLY A 471 15.91 10.14 -4.16
CA GLY A 471 16.84 9.08 -4.52
C GLY A 471 16.17 7.70 -4.42
N ALA A 472 16.67 6.72 -5.16
CA ALA A 472 16.17 5.35 -5.13
C ALA A 472 17.26 4.33 -5.47
N LEU A 473 17.13 3.13 -4.91
CA LEU A 473 17.90 1.95 -5.26
C LEU A 473 16.94 0.86 -5.76
N GLY A 474 17.30 0.22 -6.88
CA GLY A 474 16.38 -0.62 -7.63
C GLY A 474 16.04 -1.95 -6.94
N LEU A 475 14.97 -2.58 -7.44
CA LEU A 475 14.56 -3.92 -7.03
C LEU A 475 15.68 -4.94 -7.31
N GLY A 476 16.01 -5.77 -6.32
CA GLY A 476 17.01 -6.83 -6.43
C GLY A 476 18.46 -6.35 -6.51
N GLN A 477 18.73 -5.09 -6.16
CA GLN A 477 20.10 -4.53 -6.13
C GLN A 477 20.70 -4.61 -4.73
N THR A 478 22.03 -4.73 -4.63
CA THR A 478 22.77 -4.54 -3.38
C THR A 478 23.46 -3.19 -3.43
N GLY A 479 23.42 -2.41 -2.35
CA GLY A 479 24.14 -1.14 -2.30
C GLY A 479 23.73 -0.24 -1.14
N VAL A 480 24.25 0.99 -1.19
CA VAL A 480 23.94 2.06 -0.22
C VAL A 480 23.34 3.24 -0.98
N LEU A 481 22.14 3.66 -0.61
CA LEU A 481 21.54 4.90 -1.11
C LEU A 481 21.87 6.04 -0.13
N ALA A 482 22.62 7.03 -0.61
CA ALA A 482 22.85 8.29 0.08
C ALA A 482 21.85 9.35 -0.39
N ALA A 483 21.17 10.02 0.54
CA ALA A 483 20.24 11.10 0.24
C ALA A 483 20.12 12.06 1.43
N PRO A 484 19.84 13.35 1.21
CA PRO A 484 19.43 14.25 2.29
C PRO A 484 18.04 13.86 2.80
N LEU A 485 17.73 14.22 4.06
CA LEU A 485 16.36 14.17 4.57
C LEU A 485 15.59 15.44 4.13
N PRO A 486 14.55 15.34 3.28
CA PRO A 486 13.80 16.52 2.85
C PRO A 486 13.03 17.16 4.01
N GLY A 487 12.67 18.43 3.90
CA GLY A 487 11.86 19.10 4.92
C GLY A 487 10.38 18.71 4.90
N ALA A 488 9.75 18.75 6.08
CA ALA A 488 8.32 18.52 6.26
C ALA A 488 7.48 19.72 5.79
N ARG A 489 6.25 19.47 5.36
CA ARG A 489 5.25 20.53 5.13
C ARG A 489 4.21 20.54 6.24
N ALA A 490 3.46 21.64 6.29
CA ALA A 490 2.26 21.73 7.13
C ALA A 490 1.31 20.55 6.84
N PRO A 491 0.58 20.05 7.85
CA PRO A 491 -0.36 18.95 7.68
C PRO A 491 -1.39 19.32 6.62
N THR A 492 -1.55 18.44 5.64
CA THR A 492 -2.52 18.60 4.55
C THR A 492 -3.96 18.50 5.09
N PRO A 493 -4.97 18.89 4.29
CA PRO A 493 -6.36 18.65 4.68
C PRO A 493 -6.65 17.16 4.93
N PHE A 494 -6.09 16.25 4.14
CA PHE A 494 -6.22 14.82 4.38
C PHE A 494 -5.55 14.39 5.69
N ALA A 495 -4.35 14.89 6.00
CA ALA A 495 -3.67 14.60 7.28
C ALA A 495 -4.50 15.04 8.50
N ARG A 496 -5.30 16.11 8.36
CA ARG A 496 -6.17 16.64 9.44
C ARG A 496 -7.49 15.89 9.54
N GLY A 497 -8.15 15.63 8.40
CA GLY A 497 -9.48 15.03 8.36
C GLY A 497 -9.49 13.50 8.25
N GLY A 498 -8.34 12.91 7.90
CA GLY A 498 -8.18 11.48 7.68
C GLY A 498 -9.21 10.90 6.72
N GLY A 499 -9.67 9.68 7.03
CA GLY A 499 -10.67 8.98 6.24
C GLY A 499 -12.04 9.67 6.18
N TRP A 500 -12.34 10.66 7.03
CA TRP A 500 -13.65 11.32 7.01
C TRP A 500 -13.88 12.16 5.76
N ILE A 501 -12.82 12.72 5.16
CA ILE A 501 -12.93 13.50 3.92
C ILE A 501 -13.40 12.61 2.74
N PRO A 502 -12.69 11.54 2.36
CA PRO A 502 -13.16 10.66 1.29
C PRO A 502 -14.48 9.97 1.63
N PHE A 503 -14.74 9.66 2.91
CA PHE A 503 -16.04 9.14 3.33
C PHE A 503 -17.19 10.12 3.01
N GLY A 504 -17.04 11.40 3.39
CA GLY A 504 -18.03 12.44 3.11
C GLY A 504 -18.24 12.66 1.62
N LEU A 505 -17.18 12.64 0.82
CA LEU A 505 -17.26 12.76 -0.64
C LEU A 505 -17.99 11.56 -1.27
N ALA A 506 -17.67 10.34 -0.83
CA ALA A 506 -18.32 9.13 -1.31
C ALA A 506 -19.82 9.11 -0.93
N LEU A 507 -20.15 9.49 0.31
CA LEU A 507 -21.54 9.62 0.76
C LEU A 507 -22.29 10.70 -0.02
N GLY A 508 -21.65 11.85 -0.27
CA GLY A 508 -22.21 12.91 -1.10
C GLY A 508 -22.54 12.45 -2.52
N ALA A 509 -21.66 11.64 -3.14
CA ALA A 509 -21.92 11.03 -4.45
C ALA A 509 -23.13 10.07 -4.42
N VAL A 510 -23.27 9.26 -3.36
CA VAL A 510 -24.43 8.37 -3.16
C VAL A 510 -25.72 9.19 -2.98
N VAL A 511 -25.71 10.22 -2.13
CA VAL A 511 -26.87 11.10 -1.90
C VAL A 511 -27.29 11.83 -3.18
N ALA A 512 -26.34 12.39 -3.92
CA ALA A 512 -26.62 13.02 -5.22
C ALA A 512 -27.27 12.04 -6.19
N SER A 513 -26.88 10.77 -6.16
CA SER A 513 -27.45 9.70 -6.98
C SER A 513 -28.89 9.38 -6.61
N VAL A 514 -29.21 9.37 -5.31
CA VAL A 514 -30.59 9.23 -4.81
C VAL A 514 -31.46 10.40 -5.27
N VAL A 515 -30.98 11.63 -5.14
CA VAL A 515 -31.71 12.83 -5.60
C VAL A 515 -31.98 12.78 -7.10
N LEU A 516 -30.99 12.41 -7.90
CA LEU A 516 -31.15 12.25 -9.35
C LEU A 516 -32.18 11.16 -9.69
N ARG A 517 -32.17 10.03 -8.97
CA ARG A 517 -33.16 8.97 -9.14
C ARG A 517 -34.57 9.50 -8.86
N ILE A 518 -34.79 10.18 -7.73
CA ILE A 518 -36.12 10.70 -7.35
C ILE A 518 -36.60 11.69 -8.42
N ARG A 519 -35.74 12.60 -8.88
CA ARG A 519 -36.09 13.55 -9.95
C ARG A 519 -36.51 12.85 -11.24
N LEU A 520 -35.80 11.79 -11.65
CA LEU A 520 -36.16 11.00 -12.83
C LEU A 520 -37.51 10.29 -12.67
N GLN A 521 -37.84 9.83 -11.46
CA GLN A 521 -39.14 9.22 -11.17
C GLN A 521 -40.29 10.24 -11.21
N VAL A 522 -40.07 11.44 -10.66
CA VAL A 522 -41.08 12.51 -10.67
C VAL A 522 -41.32 13.05 -12.09
N LEU A 523 -40.25 13.30 -12.85
CA LEU A 523 -40.36 13.79 -14.23
C LEU A 523 -40.87 12.72 -15.21
N GLY A 524 -40.56 11.44 -14.95
CA GLY A 524 -41.05 10.30 -15.75
C GLY A 524 -42.46 9.83 -15.38
N GLY A 525 -42.98 10.20 -14.20
CA GLY A 525 -44.34 9.91 -13.74
C GLY A 525 -45.38 10.95 -14.15
N SER A 526 -45.03 11.87 -15.06
CA SER A 526 -45.89 12.92 -15.61
C SER A 526 -46.24 12.63 -17.09
N ILE A 527 -46.63 11.38 -17.40
CA ILE A 527 -47.19 10.99 -18.71
C ILE A 527 -48.54 10.33 -18.47
#